data_AF-A0AAV2NGL2-F1
#
_entry.id   AF-A0AAV2NGL2-F1
#
_cell.length_a   1.000
_cell.length_b   1.000
_cell.length_c   1.000
_cell.angle_alpha   90.00
_cell.angle_beta   90.00
_cell.angle_gamma   90.00
#
_symmetry.space_group_name_H-M   'P 1'
#
loop_
_entity.id
_entity.type
_entity.pdbx_description
1 polymer ?
#
loop_
_entity_poly.entity_id
_entity_poly.type
_entity_poly.pdbx_seq_one_letter_code
_entity_poly.pdbx_strand_id
1 'polypeptide(L)'
;MAEFEELLEAQYSTLTLIQRIMINYHKLPKARRTATAVRSSIANLKGYWDNCQLQHAKLCALADEDTRRLHEYFTKDKFLFISDTVEEVMDTLSECLERLQPSNVQLGLNESSSSHETRVSHSTFT
;
A
#
# COMPACT_ATOMS: atom_id res chain seq x y z
N MET A 1 -36.29 -3.42 1.28
CA MET A 1 -35.81 -3.60 2.67
C MET A 1 -34.84 -4.78 2.77
N ALA A 2 -35.17 -5.99 2.29
CA ALA A 2 -34.23 -7.12 2.27
C ALA A 2 -32.92 -6.84 1.50
N GLU A 3 -33.00 -6.24 0.30
CA GLU A 3 -31.83 -5.87 -0.51
C GLU A 3 -30.89 -4.88 0.20
N PHE A 4 -31.44 -3.92 0.95
CA PHE A 4 -30.65 -2.95 1.70
C PHE A 4 -29.88 -3.64 2.84
N GLU A 5 -30.55 -4.52 3.58
CA GLU A 5 -29.93 -5.24 4.69
C GLU A 5 -28.85 -6.22 4.22
N GLU A 6 -29.10 -6.95 3.13
CA GLU A 6 -28.09 -7.83 2.51
C GLU A 6 -26.86 -7.04 2.05
N LEU A 7 -27.07 -5.87 1.45
CA LEU A 7 -26.00 -4.99 1.02
C LEU A 7 -25.23 -4.40 2.21
N LEU A 8 -25.93 -4.09 3.30
CA LEU A 8 -25.32 -3.56 4.53
C LEU A 8 -24.45 -4.61 5.23
N GLU A 9 -24.91 -5.86 5.29
CA GLU A 9 -24.12 -6.99 5.80
C GLU A 9 -22.88 -7.25 4.92
N ALA A 10 -23.04 -7.18 3.59
CA ALA A 10 -21.92 -7.30 2.67
C ALA A 10 -20.90 -6.15 2.85
N GLN A 11 -21.38 -4.93 3.10
CA GLN A 11 -20.55 -3.78 3.40
C GLN A 11 -19.77 -3.99 4.71
N TYR A 12 -20.41 -4.41 5.80
CA TYR A 12 -19.72 -4.67 7.08
C TYR A 12 -18.66 -5.78 6.97
N SER A 13 -18.94 -6.80 6.16
CA SER A 13 -17.98 -7.85 5.85
C SER A 13 -16.75 -7.27 5.14
N THR A 14 -16.94 -6.43 4.13
CA THR A 14 -15.83 -5.73 3.44
C THR A 14 -15.04 -4.82 4.41
N LEU A 15 -15.73 -4.06 5.27
CA LEU A 15 -15.07 -3.22 6.28
C LEU A 15 -14.19 -4.05 7.22
N THR A 16 -14.66 -5.22 7.64
CA THR A 16 -13.90 -6.13 8.52
C THR A 16 -12.64 -6.66 7.83
N LEU A 17 -12.72 -6.97 6.53
CA LEU A 17 -11.56 -7.41 5.75
C LEU A 17 -10.50 -6.32 5.62
N ILE A 18 -10.92 -5.07 5.38
CA ILE A 18 -10.04 -3.90 5.35
C ILE A 18 -9.34 -3.76 6.71
N GLN A 19 -10.11 -3.71 7.81
CA GLN A 19 -9.55 -3.60 9.17
C GLN A 19 -8.55 -4.70 9.49
N ARG A 20 -8.82 -5.93 9.03
CA ARG A 20 -7.90 -7.06 9.25
C ARG A 20 -6.57 -6.88 8.53
N ILE A 21 -6.56 -6.38 7.29
CA ILE A 21 -5.30 -6.07 6.57
C ILE A 21 -4.46 -5.10 7.41
N MET A 22 -5.10 -4.05 7.93
CA MET A 22 -4.40 -3.05 8.72
C MET A 22 -3.84 -3.61 10.03
N ILE A 23 -4.66 -4.32 10.81
CA ILE A 23 -4.24 -4.92 12.08
C ILE A 23 -3.07 -5.88 11.84
N ASN A 24 -3.15 -6.69 10.79
CA ASN A 24 -2.08 -7.60 10.41
C ASN A 24 -0.79 -6.84 10.05
N TYR A 25 -0.91 -5.71 9.36
CA TYR A 25 0.24 -4.88 9.02
C TYR A 25 0.91 -4.27 10.25
N HIS A 26 0.15 -3.66 11.17
CA HIS A 26 0.70 -3.09 12.41
C HIS A 26 1.36 -4.15 13.29
N LYS A 27 0.85 -5.39 13.27
CA LYS A 27 1.42 -6.52 14.00
C LYS A 27 2.61 -7.18 13.31
N LEU A 28 2.85 -6.91 12.03
CA LEU A 28 3.93 -7.56 11.30
C LEU A 28 5.29 -7.00 11.74
N PRO A 29 6.20 -7.83 12.28
CA PRO A 29 7.56 -7.39 12.61
C PRO A 29 8.26 -6.83 11.36
N LYS A 30 9.05 -5.76 11.52
CA LYS A 30 9.80 -5.13 10.41
C LYS A 30 10.60 -6.15 9.58
N ALA A 31 11.17 -7.17 10.23
CA ALA A 31 11.95 -8.23 9.60
C ALA A 31 11.14 -9.16 8.64
N ARG A 32 9.80 -9.16 8.70
CA ARG A 32 8.94 -9.98 7.81
C ARG A 32 8.32 -9.20 6.65
N ARG A 33 8.59 -7.89 6.55
CA ARG A 33 8.03 -7.04 5.48
C ARG A 33 8.91 -7.16 4.24
N THR A 34 8.59 -8.12 3.36
CA THR A 34 9.21 -8.23 2.03
C THR A 34 8.46 -7.37 1.03
N ALA A 35 9.14 -6.90 -0.03
CA ALA A 35 8.50 -6.08 -1.07
C ALA A 35 7.32 -6.80 -1.73
N THR A 36 7.41 -8.13 -1.89
CA THR A 36 6.32 -8.96 -2.42
C THR A 36 5.12 -9.00 -1.48
N ALA A 37 5.33 -9.18 -0.17
CA ALA A 37 4.24 -9.16 0.80
C ALA A 37 3.54 -7.79 0.84
N VAL A 38 4.31 -6.69 0.82
CA VAL A 38 3.77 -5.32 0.79
C VAL A 38 2.94 -5.08 -0.47
N ARG A 39 3.42 -5.47 -1.66
CA ARG A 39 2.66 -5.37 -2.91
C ARG A 39 1.36 -6.17 -2.88
N SER A 40 1.39 -7.38 -2.32
CA SER A 40 0.17 -8.20 -2.18
C SER A 40 -0.84 -7.55 -1.23
N SER A 41 -0.39 -6.98 -0.10
CA SER A 41 -1.27 -6.24 0.81
C SER A 41 -1.89 -5.00 0.13
N ILE A 42 -1.12 -4.24 -0.65
CA ILE A 42 -1.63 -3.10 -1.43
C ILE A 42 -2.71 -3.56 -2.42
N ALA A 43 -2.45 -4.63 -3.18
CA ALA A 43 -3.40 -5.14 -4.16
C ALA A 43 -4.72 -5.59 -3.51
N ASN A 44 -4.64 -6.30 -2.39
CA ASN A 44 -5.82 -6.74 -1.64
C ASN A 44 -6.59 -5.55 -1.05
N LEU A 45 -5.88 -4.56 -0.47
CA LEU A 45 -6.50 -3.37 0.10
C LEU A 45 -7.25 -2.57 -0.96
N LYS A 46 -6.66 -2.37 -2.15
CA LYS A 46 -7.33 -1.73 -3.29
C LYS A 46 -8.59 -2.50 -3.70
N GLY A 47 -8.50 -3.82 -3.87
CA GLY A 47 -9.66 -4.63 -4.27
C GLY A 47 -10.82 -4.57 -3.26
N TYR A 48 -10.52 -4.60 -1.95
CA TYR A 48 -11.55 -4.44 -0.92
C TYR A 48 -12.10 -3.01 -0.88
N TRP A 49 -11.26 -2.01 -1.08
CA TRP A 49 -11.69 -0.62 -1.11
C TRP A 49 -12.61 -0.31 -2.29
N ASP A 50 -12.28 -0.77 -3.50
CA ASP A 50 -13.12 -0.61 -4.68
C ASP A 50 -14.50 -1.24 -4.47
N ASN A 51 -14.55 -2.45 -3.87
CA ASN A 51 -15.81 -3.10 -3.53
C ASN A 51 -16.61 -2.32 -2.46
N CYS A 52 -15.93 -1.82 -1.43
CA CYS A 52 -16.52 -0.99 -0.37
C CYS A 52 -17.16 0.29 -0.94
N GLN A 53 -16.48 0.98 -1.85
CA GLN A 53 -17.00 2.19 -2.49
C GLN A 53 -18.23 1.89 -3.35
N LEU A 54 -18.20 0.79 -4.12
CA LEU A 54 -19.33 0.36 -4.93
C LEU A 54 -20.55 0.01 -4.08
N GLN A 55 -20.35 -0.73 -3.00
CA GLN A 55 -21.41 -1.11 -2.06
C GLN A 55 -21.97 0.13 -1.34
N HIS A 56 -21.10 1.05 -0.87
CA HIS A 56 -21.50 2.32 -0.26
C HIS A 56 -22.38 3.17 -1.19
N ALA A 57 -22.00 3.32 -2.46
CA ALA A 57 -22.79 4.08 -3.43
C ALA A 57 -24.21 3.51 -3.60
N LYS A 58 -24.33 2.18 -3.63
CA LYS A 58 -25.62 1.48 -3.69
C LYS A 58 -26.44 1.68 -2.39
N LEU A 59 -25.79 1.60 -1.22
CA LEU A 59 -26.45 1.87 0.06
C LEU A 59 -26.99 3.31 0.11
N CYS A 60 -26.21 4.29 -0.35
CA CYS A 60 -26.63 5.69 -0.41
C CYS A 60 -27.80 5.92 -1.36
N ALA A 61 -27.88 5.18 -2.46
CA ALA A 61 -29.00 5.24 -3.41
C ALA A 61 -30.29 4.61 -2.88
N LEU A 62 -30.17 3.59 -2.02
CA LEU A 62 -31.32 2.90 -1.41
C LEU A 62 -31.80 3.54 -0.10
N ALA A 63 -30.92 4.24 0.63
CA ALA A 63 -31.23 4.79 1.95
C ALA A 63 -31.87 6.18 1.86
N ASP A 64 -33.13 6.26 2.29
CA ASP A 64 -33.81 7.52 2.58
C ASP A 64 -33.34 8.14 3.91
N GLU A 65 -33.89 9.31 4.26
CA GLU A 65 -33.47 10.05 5.43
C GLU A 65 -33.74 9.30 6.75
N ASP A 66 -34.87 8.61 6.84
CA ASP A 66 -35.24 7.81 8.02
C ASP A 66 -34.30 6.61 8.18
N THR A 67 -34.00 5.90 7.09
CA THR A 67 -33.03 4.79 7.08
C THR A 67 -31.65 5.27 7.53
N ARG A 68 -31.18 6.41 7.02
CA ARG A 68 -29.87 6.97 7.42
C ARG A 68 -29.81 7.34 8.89
N ARG A 69 -30.92 7.75 9.50
CA ARG A 69 -31.01 8.07 10.94
C ARG A 69 -31.08 6.83 11.83
N LEU A 70 -31.58 5.71 11.30
CA LEU A 70 -31.75 4.46 12.05
C LEU A 70 -30.50 3.58 12.07
N HIS A 71 -29.70 3.58 10.99
CA HIS A 71 -28.58 2.66 10.86
C HIS A 71 -27.25 3.27 11.31
N GLU A 72 -26.57 2.59 12.24
CA GLU A 72 -25.24 2.98 12.77
C GLU A 72 -24.18 3.20 11.70
N TYR A 73 -24.31 2.53 10.56
CA TYR A 73 -23.42 2.71 9.42
C TYR A 73 -23.33 4.17 8.97
N PHE A 74 -24.48 4.85 8.91
CA PHE A 74 -24.57 6.25 8.51
C PHE A 74 -24.38 7.17 9.71
N THR A 75 -25.03 6.90 10.86
CA THR A 75 -24.96 7.82 12.01
C THR A 75 -23.58 7.89 12.66
N LYS A 76 -22.72 6.89 12.44
CA LYS A 76 -21.32 6.89 12.92
C LYS A 76 -20.33 7.08 11.78
N ASP A 77 -20.78 7.52 10.61
CA ASP A 77 -19.94 7.80 9.43
C ASP A 77 -18.92 6.68 9.13
N LYS A 78 -19.36 5.42 9.21
CA LYS A 78 -18.47 4.24 9.11
C LYS A 78 -17.67 4.21 7.82
N PHE A 79 -18.27 4.70 6.74
CA PHE A 79 -17.61 4.83 5.45
C PHE A 79 -16.45 5.83 5.47
N LEU A 80 -16.66 7.02 6.06
CA LEU A 80 -15.61 8.04 6.16
C LEU A 80 -14.49 7.57 7.08
N PHE A 81 -14.85 7.00 8.24
CA PHE A 81 -13.87 6.44 9.17
C PHE A 81 -12.95 5.41 8.48
N ILE A 82 -13.52 4.49 7.68
CA ILE A 82 -12.69 3.51 6.97
C ILE A 82 -11.90 4.15 5.82
N SER A 83 -12.41 5.22 5.20
CA SER A 83 -11.74 5.93 4.11
C SER A 83 -10.42 6.53 4.59
N ASP A 84 -10.47 7.32 5.66
CA ASP A 84 -9.29 7.95 6.27
C ASP A 84 -8.26 6.89 6.65
N THR A 85 -8.76 5.78 7.17
CA THR A 85 -7.96 4.64 7.59
C THR A 85 -7.28 3.94 6.41
N VAL A 86 -7.98 3.74 5.29
CA VAL A 86 -7.43 3.14 4.07
C VAL A 86 -6.32 4.01 3.51
N GLU A 87 -6.51 5.33 3.51
CA GLU A 87 -5.52 6.30 3.07
C GLU A 87 -4.23 6.20 3.90
N GLU A 88 -4.33 6.25 5.23
CA GLU A 88 -3.18 6.12 6.13
C GLU A 88 -2.39 4.81 5.89
N VAL A 89 -3.10 3.70 5.72
CA VAL A 89 -2.47 2.39 5.52
C VAL A 89 -1.84 2.27 4.14
N MET A 90 -2.48 2.84 3.12
CA MET A 90 -1.94 2.90 1.75
C MET A 90 -0.64 3.71 1.69
N ASP A 91 -0.58 4.85 2.37
CA ASP A 91 0.63 5.67 2.48
C ASP A 91 1.75 4.88 3.17
N THR A 92 1.43 4.29 4.32
CA THR A 92 2.39 3.52 5.10
C THR A 92 2.95 2.31 4.34
N LEU A 93 2.09 1.63 3.56
CA LEU A 93 2.50 0.52 2.70
C LEU A 93 3.37 1.00 1.54
N SER A 94 3.05 2.14 0.94
CA SER A 94 3.80 2.73 -0.18
C SER A 94 5.19 3.15 0.25
N GLU A 95 5.33 3.88 1.36
CA GLU A 95 6.64 4.21 1.92
C GLU A 95 7.45 2.96 2.29
N CYS A 96 6.78 1.91 2.79
CA CYS A 96 7.45 0.66 3.10
C CYS A 96 7.99 0.00 1.83
N LEU A 97 7.28 0.11 0.72
CA LEU A 97 7.72 -0.41 -0.56
C LEU A 97 8.93 0.38 -1.08
N GLU A 98 8.91 1.71 -0.99
CA GLU A 98 10.03 2.58 -1.37
C GLU A 98 11.30 2.27 -0.59
N ARG A 99 11.21 2.12 0.74
CA ARG A 99 12.35 1.76 1.59
C ARG A 99 12.94 0.38 1.29
N LEU A 100 12.14 -0.52 0.72
CA LEU A 100 12.57 -1.87 0.33
C LEU A 100 13.14 -1.92 -1.09
N GLN A 101 13.01 -0.85 -1.88
CA GLN A 101 13.70 -0.77 -3.17
C GLN A 101 15.21 -0.62 -2.90
N PRO A 102 16.07 -1.39 -3.59
CA PRO A 102 17.50 -1.15 -3.50
C PRO A 102 17.77 0.29 -3.93
N SER A 103 18.48 1.06 -3.11
CA SER A 103 18.97 2.38 -3.53
C SER A 103 19.79 2.17 -4.80
N ASN A 104 19.27 2.66 -5.92
CA ASN A 104 20.05 2.82 -7.14
C ASN A 104 21.06 3.94 -6.88
N VAL A 105 22.07 3.69 -6.04
CA VAL A 105 23.28 4.49 -6.04
C VAL A 105 23.93 4.20 -7.37
N GLN A 106 23.68 5.10 -8.31
CA GLN A 106 24.31 5.15 -9.61
C GLN A 106 25.82 5.31 -9.36
N LEU A 107 26.53 4.18 -9.31
CA LEU A 107 27.99 4.07 -9.38
C LEU A 107 28.42 4.51 -10.78
N GLY A 108 28.31 5.81 -11.05
CA GLY A 108 28.80 6.49 -12.24
C GLY A 108 30.06 7.27 -11.91
N LEU A 109 31.12 6.59 -11.46
CA LEU A 109 32.48 7.12 -11.46
C LEU A 109 33.42 5.98 -11.88
N ASN A 110 33.38 5.66 -13.17
CA ASN A 110 34.50 5.03 -13.82
C ASN A 110 34.80 5.85 -15.06
N GLU A 111 35.97 6.49 -15.10
CA GLU A 111 36.91 6.73 -16.20
C GLU A 111 38.05 7.58 -15.57
N SER A 112 39.35 7.45 -15.80
CA SER A 112 40.23 6.51 -16.47
C SER A 112 41.63 7.12 -16.32
N SER A 113 42.64 6.37 -15.89
CA SER A 113 44.03 6.43 -16.41
C SER A 113 44.97 5.54 -15.59
N SER A 114 44.94 4.25 -15.91
CA SER A 114 46.11 3.39 -15.75
C SER A 114 46.85 3.37 -17.08
N SER A 115 48.02 3.98 -17.12
CA SER A 115 49.04 3.73 -18.14
C SER A 115 50.39 3.91 -17.47
N HIS A 116 50.90 2.81 -16.91
CA HIS A 116 52.30 2.71 -16.55
C HIS A 116 53.07 2.42 -17.85
N GLU A 117 53.74 3.43 -18.38
CA GLU A 117 54.64 3.26 -19.52
C GLU A 117 55.97 2.74 -18.99
N THR A 118 56.21 1.44 -19.16
CA THR A 118 57.49 0.78 -18.86
C THR A 118 58.50 1.19 -19.93
N ARG A 119 59.39 2.14 -19.62
CA ARG A 119 60.50 2.48 -20.52
C ARG A 119 61.80 1.82 -20.03
N VAL A 120 62.20 0.83 -20.81
CA VAL A 120 63.45 0.05 -20.75
C VAL A 120 64.67 0.98 -20.74
N SER A 121 65.52 0.84 -19.73
CA SER A 121 66.86 1.43 -19.72
C SER A 121 67.79 0.59 -20.60
N HIS A 122 68.28 1.20 -21.68
CA HIS A 122 69.37 0.67 -22.49
C HIS A 122 70.41 1.79 -22.57
N SER A 123 71.60 1.56 -22.00
CA SER A 123 72.85 2.21 -22.39
C SER A 123 74.03 1.57 -21.65
N THR A 124 74.62 0.57 -22.30
CA THR A 124 76.03 0.21 -22.17
C THR A 124 76.81 1.09 -23.13
N PHE A 125 77.83 1.82 -22.67
CA PHE A 125 78.99 2.09 -23.51
C PHE A 125 80.25 2.30 -22.65
N THR A 126 81.35 1.94 -23.30
CA THR A 126 82.71 1.60 -22.89
C THR A 126 83.50 2.72 -22.24
#